data_AF-A0A0U5ISH3-F1
#
_entry.id   AF-A0A0U5ISH3-F1
#
_cell.length_a   1.000
_cell.length_b   1.000
_cell.length_c   1.000
_cell.angle_alpha   90.00
_cell.angle_beta   90.00
_cell.angle_gamma   90.00
#
_symmetry.space_group_name_H-M   'P 1'
#
loop_
_entity.id
_entity.type
_entity.pdbx_description
1 polymer ?
#
loop_
_entity_poly.entity_id
_entity_poly.type
_entity_poly.pdbx_seq_one_letter_code
_entity_poly.pdbx_strand_id
1 'polypeptide(L)'
;MRALVAQEPGRADLRRDLSVSLGNLGNLARAAGDGAGARGYFAESLEIRRALVAQEPGRADLRVDLAITYWNQYLLAVRQDERHWLDQVLETLRPLREGGLVHGQLDQLWGLASETLRSSAAAD
;
A
#
# COMPACT_ATOMS: atom_id res chain seq x y z
N MET A 1 -12.01 16.75 3.83
CA MET A 1 -10.67 16.25 3.47
C MET A 1 -10.30 16.54 2.01
N ARG A 2 -10.98 15.98 1.00
CA ARG A 2 -10.64 16.21 -0.43
C ARG A 2 -10.54 17.70 -0.83
N ALA A 3 -11.48 18.54 -0.41
CA ALA A 3 -11.44 19.98 -0.67
C ALA A 3 -10.22 20.68 -0.04
N LEU A 4 -9.81 20.28 1.17
CA LEU A 4 -8.63 20.82 1.85
C LEU A 4 -7.34 20.39 1.13
N VAL A 5 -7.25 19.12 0.73
CA VAL A 5 -6.14 18.62 -0.07
C VAL A 5 -6.00 19.34 -1.41
N ALA A 6 -7.13 19.70 -2.05
CA ALA A 6 -7.12 20.46 -3.29
C ALA A 6 -6.65 21.91 -3.12
N GLN A 7 -6.91 22.52 -1.96
CA GLN A 7 -6.46 23.88 -1.63
C GLN A 7 -5.00 23.92 -1.17
N GLU A 8 -4.51 22.85 -0.54
CA GLU A 8 -3.16 22.75 0.00
C GLU A 8 -2.41 21.52 -0.55
N PRO A 9 -2.11 21.47 -1.87
CA PRO A 9 -1.51 20.28 -2.50
C PRO A 9 -0.11 19.94 -1.97
N GLY A 10 0.59 20.91 -1.36
CA GLY A 10 1.90 20.72 -0.72
C GLY A 10 1.84 20.10 0.68
N ARG A 11 0.66 19.97 1.29
CA ARG A 11 0.50 19.38 2.63
C ARG A 11 0.51 17.85 2.54
N ALA A 12 1.70 17.28 2.69
CA ALA A 12 1.93 15.84 2.65
C ALA A 12 1.13 15.07 3.72
N ASP A 13 0.92 15.67 4.89
CA ASP A 13 0.11 15.14 5.98
C ASP A 13 -1.38 15.04 5.61
N LEU A 14 -2.00 16.10 5.07
CA LEU A 14 -3.40 16.08 4.65
C LEU A 14 -3.64 15.05 3.53
N ARG A 15 -2.69 14.95 2.60
CA ARG A 15 -2.72 13.94 1.53
C ARG A 15 -2.57 12.53 2.10
N ARG A 16 -1.69 12.33 3.08
CA ARG A 16 -1.54 11.05 3.77
C ARG A 16 -2.85 10.65 4.45
N ASP A 17 -3.47 11.55 5.21
CA ASP A 17 -4.72 11.28 5.92
C ASP A 17 -5.89 10.95 4.98
N LEU A 18 -5.96 11.63 3.83
CA LEU A 18 -6.90 11.29 2.77
C LEU A 18 -6.65 9.86 2.26
N SER A 19 -5.39 9.49 1.99
CA SER A 19 -5.06 8.14 1.52
C SER A 19 -5.41 7.06 2.55
N VAL A 20 -5.18 7.30 3.84
CA VAL A 20 -5.58 6.38 4.93
C VAL A 20 -7.09 6.19 4.94
N SER A 21 -7.85 7.29 4.82
CA SER A 21 -9.31 7.25 4.78
C SER A 21 -9.84 6.45 3.59
N LEU A 22 -9.22 6.62 2.41
CA LEU A 22 -9.54 5.85 1.20
C LEU A 22 -9.24 4.37 1.37
N GLY A 23 -8.08 4.01 1.95
CA GLY A 23 -7.77 2.61 2.26
C GLY A 23 -8.79 1.96 3.20
N ASN A 24 -9.27 2.70 4.21
CA ASN A 24 -10.32 2.21 5.11
C ASN A 24 -11.67 2.02 4.39
N LEU A 25 -12.05 2.95 3.50
CA LEU A 25 -13.23 2.81 2.66
C LEU A 25 -13.14 1.61 1.71
N GLY A 26 -11.96 1.36 1.14
CA GLY A 26 -11.71 0.17 0.32
C GLY A 26 -11.91 -1.12 1.09
N ASN A 27 -11.41 -1.17 2.34
CA ASN A 27 -11.62 -2.31 3.24
C ASN A 27 -13.10 -2.53 3.60
N LEU A 28 -13.82 -1.45 3.88
CA LEU A 28 -15.27 -1.49 4.15
C LEU A 28 -16.06 -1.96 2.93
N ALA A 29 -15.78 -1.44 1.74
CA ALA A 29 -16.42 -1.85 0.50
C ALA A 29 -16.17 -3.34 0.22
N ARG A 30 -14.92 -3.82 0.42
CA ARG A 30 -14.58 -5.23 0.30
C ARG A 30 -15.37 -6.10 1.29
N ALA A 31 -15.47 -5.69 2.55
CA ALA A 31 -16.23 -6.41 3.57
C ALA A 31 -17.73 -6.45 3.26
N ALA A 32 -18.26 -5.44 2.56
CA ALA A 32 -19.63 -5.38 2.07
C ALA A 32 -19.85 -6.16 0.75
N GLY A 33 -18.82 -6.79 0.19
CA GLY A 33 -18.90 -7.50 -1.10
C GLY A 33 -18.85 -6.58 -2.34
N ASP A 34 -18.69 -5.28 -2.16
CA ASP A 34 -18.51 -4.32 -3.25
C ASP A 34 -17.04 -4.27 -3.70
N GLY A 35 -16.65 -5.29 -4.48
CA GLY A 35 -15.30 -5.38 -5.02
C GLY A 35 -14.96 -4.25 -6.01
N ALA A 36 -15.94 -3.68 -6.70
CA ALA A 36 -15.72 -2.59 -7.65
C ALA A 36 -15.41 -1.28 -6.93
N GLY A 37 -16.22 -0.93 -5.91
CA GLY A 37 -15.96 0.22 -5.04
C GLY A 37 -14.65 0.08 -4.29
N ALA A 38 -14.33 -1.12 -3.78
CA ALA A 38 -13.06 -1.40 -3.12
C ALA A 38 -11.86 -1.09 -4.02
N ARG A 39 -11.87 -1.58 -5.27
CA ARG A 39 -10.83 -1.30 -6.25
C ARG A 39 -10.68 0.20 -6.54
N GLY A 40 -11.79 0.93 -6.66
CA GLY A 40 -11.77 2.38 -6.87
C GLY A 40 -11.08 3.13 -5.72
N TYR A 41 -11.45 2.83 -4.48
CA TYR A 41 -10.86 3.46 -3.30
C TYR A 41 -9.38 3.13 -3.12
N PHE A 42 -8.99 1.87 -3.35
CA PHE A 42 -7.57 1.49 -3.27
C PHE A 42 -6.73 2.10 -4.38
N ALA A 43 -7.27 2.26 -5.59
CA ALA A 43 -6.57 2.94 -6.68
C ALA A 43 -6.28 4.42 -6.35
N GLU A 44 -7.28 5.16 -5.85
CA GLU A 44 -7.08 6.57 -5.44
C GLU A 44 -6.09 6.69 -4.28
N SER A 45 -6.16 5.79 -3.28
CA SER A 45 -5.18 5.74 -2.19
C SER A 45 -3.75 5.48 -2.71
N LEU A 46 -3.62 4.56 -3.67
CA LEU A 46 -2.34 4.17 -4.24
C LEU A 46 -1.67 5.33 -4.99
N GLU A 47 -2.42 6.06 -5.80
CA GLU A 47 -1.91 7.24 -6.52
C GLU A 47 -1.35 8.29 -5.56
N ILE A 48 -2.08 8.59 -4.48
CA ILE A 48 -1.65 9.55 -3.47
C ILE A 48 -0.37 9.06 -2.77
N ARG A 49 -0.34 7.81 -2.32
CA ARG A 49 0.82 7.25 -1.59
C ARG A 49 2.07 7.17 -2.46
N ARG A 50 1.95 6.82 -3.74
CA ARG A 50 3.06 6.86 -4.70
C ARG A 50 3.64 8.26 -4.84
N ALA A 51 2.78 9.26 -5.02
CA ALA A 51 3.21 10.64 -5.17
C ALA A 51 3.87 11.18 -3.88
N LEU A 52 3.40 10.77 -2.70
CA LEU A 52 4.01 11.15 -1.41
C LEU A 52 5.40 10.52 -1.22
N VAL A 53 5.57 9.22 -1.52
CA VAL A 53 6.88 8.55 -1.44
C VAL A 53 7.87 9.14 -2.46
N ALA A 54 7.41 9.53 -3.64
CA ALA A 54 8.26 10.21 -4.62
C ALA A 54 8.74 11.59 -4.16
N GLN A 55 7.91 12.33 -3.41
CA GLN A 55 8.26 13.64 -2.87
C GLN A 55 9.16 13.55 -1.63
N GLU A 56 8.92 12.58 -0.74
CA GLU A 56 9.66 12.42 0.51
C GLU A 56 10.17 10.98 0.66
N PRO A 57 11.14 10.54 -0.16
CA PRO A 57 11.57 9.13 -0.19
C PRO A 57 12.20 8.63 1.11
N GLY A 58 12.66 9.53 1.99
CA GLY A 58 13.23 9.20 3.31
C GLY A 58 12.20 8.96 4.42
N ARG A 59 10.91 9.25 4.18
CA ARG A 59 9.84 9.07 5.17
C ARG A 59 9.45 7.59 5.29
N ALA A 60 9.85 6.94 6.38
CA ALA A 60 9.56 5.53 6.62
C ALA A 60 8.06 5.21 6.71
N ASP A 61 7.28 6.08 7.36
CA ASP A 61 5.83 5.93 7.50
C ASP A 61 5.09 5.92 6.15
N LEU A 62 5.48 6.79 5.21
CA LEU A 62 4.90 6.83 3.87
C LEU A 62 5.19 5.55 3.06
N ARG A 63 6.38 4.97 3.23
CA ARG A 63 6.77 3.72 2.56
C ARG A 63 6.02 2.52 3.14
N VAL A 64 5.88 2.44 4.47
CA VAL A 64 5.05 1.41 5.12
C VAL A 64 3.59 1.52 4.66
N ASP A 65 3.07 2.74 4.59
CA ASP A 65 1.73 3.01 4.08
C ASP A 65 1.55 2.51 2.63
N LEU A 66 2.50 2.83 1.74
CA LEU A 66 2.45 2.37 0.36
C LEU A 66 2.47 0.83 0.26
N ALA A 67 3.31 0.16 1.05
CA ALA A 67 3.38 -1.29 1.11
C ALA A 67 2.05 -1.93 1.55
N ILE A 68 1.36 -1.37 2.55
CA ILE A 68 0.02 -1.83 2.97
C ILE A 68 -1.00 -1.72 1.83
N THR A 69 -0.90 -0.67 1.00
CA THR A 69 -1.83 -0.48 -0.12
C THR A 69 -1.61 -1.52 -1.21
N TYR A 70 -0.36 -1.86 -1.52
CA TYR A 70 -0.05 -2.96 -2.43
C TYR A 70 -0.53 -4.32 -1.90
N TRP A 71 -0.36 -4.57 -0.60
CA TRP A 71 -0.91 -5.77 0.04
C TRP A 71 -2.43 -5.86 -0.10
N ASN A 72 -3.16 -4.76 0.07
CA ASN A 72 -4.61 -4.74 -0.10
C ASN A 72 -5.03 -5.00 -1.56
N GLN A 73 -4.26 -4.52 -2.54
CA GLN A 73 -4.50 -4.83 -3.96
C GLN A 73 -4.23 -6.30 -4.27
N TYR A 74 -3.18 -6.90 -3.69
CA TYR A 74 -2.94 -8.34 -3.74
C TYR A 74 -4.16 -9.14 -3.23
N LEU A 75 -4.71 -8.77 -2.07
CA LEU A 75 -5.88 -9.45 -1.50
C LEU A 75 -7.16 -9.33 -2.35
N LEU A 76 -7.20 -8.40 -3.31
CA LEU A 76 -8.30 -8.24 -4.25
C LEU A 76 -8.03 -8.85 -5.63
N ALA A 77 -6.79 -9.24 -5.93
CA ALA A 77 -6.42 -9.79 -7.22
C ALA A 77 -6.94 -11.22 -7.35
N VAL A 78 -7.44 -11.57 -8.55
CA VAL A 78 -7.78 -12.95 -8.91
C VAL A 78 -6.64 -13.49 -9.78
N ARG A 79 -5.69 -14.22 -9.18
CA ARG A 79 -4.59 -15.02 -9.75
C ARG A 79 -3.60 -14.42 -10.76
N GLN A 80 -3.98 -13.49 -11.64
CA GLN A 80 -3.10 -13.08 -12.74
C GLN A 80 -2.11 -11.95 -12.40
N ASP A 81 -2.31 -11.22 -11.29
CA ASP A 81 -1.47 -10.07 -10.89
C ASP A 81 -0.86 -10.19 -9.49
N GLU A 82 -0.96 -11.35 -8.83
CA GLU A 82 -0.56 -11.52 -7.43
C GLU A 82 0.94 -11.26 -7.21
N ARG A 83 1.80 -11.77 -8.12
CA ARG A 83 3.26 -11.56 -8.07
C ARG A 83 3.63 -10.08 -8.12
N HIS A 84 3.03 -9.33 -9.05
CA HIS A 84 3.35 -7.90 -9.22
C HIS A 84 3.16 -7.12 -7.92
N TRP A 85 2.04 -7.35 -7.23
CA TRP A 85 1.75 -6.65 -5.97
C TRP A 85 2.70 -7.05 -4.84
N LEU A 86 3.07 -8.33 -4.75
CA LEU A 86 4.05 -8.81 -3.75
C LEU A 86 5.44 -8.22 -3.99
N ASP A 87 5.88 -8.14 -5.25
CA ASP A 87 7.15 -7.50 -5.61
C ASP A 87 7.15 -6.02 -5.21
N GLN A 88 6.05 -5.31 -5.48
CA GLN A 88 5.90 -3.90 -5.09
C GLN A 88 5.94 -3.70 -3.56
N VAL A 89 5.38 -4.63 -2.77
CA VAL A 89 5.51 -4.61 -1.29
C VAL A 89 6.99 -4.70 -0.90
N LEU A 90 7.73 -5.68 -1.44
CA LEU A 90 9.12 -5.93 -1.08
C LEU A 90 10.05 -4.79 -1.53
N GLU A 91 9.91 -4.29 -2.76
CA GLU A 91 10.68 -3.14 -3.25
C GLU A 91 10.45 -1.89 -2.40
N THR A 92 9.20 -1.65 -2.00
CA THR A 92 8.84 -0.52 -1.16
C THR A 92 9.44 -0.65 0.24
N LEU A 93 9.55 -1.84 0.82
CA LEU A 93 10.09 -2.02 2.17
C LEU A 93 11.62 -2.17 2.22
N ARG A 94 12.26 -2.59 1.13
CA ARG A 94 13.69 -2.95 1.09
C ARG A 94 14.63 -1.87 1.66
N PRO A 95 14.59 -0.59 1.22
CA PRO A 95 15.47 0.44 1.78
C PRO A 95 15.28 0.72 3.27
N LEU A 96 14.10 0.47 3.84
CA LEU A 96 13.88 0.62 5.28
C LEU A 96 14.58 -0.49 6.06
N ARG A 97 14.48 -1.72 5.55
CA ARG A 97 15.10 -2.90 6.17
C ARG A 97 16.63 -2.83 6.06
N GLU A 98 17.15 -2.45 4.90
CA GLU A 98 18.58 -2.24 4.66
C GLU A 98 19.14 -1.06 5.47
N GLY A 99 18.33 -0.03 5.69
CA GLY A 99 18.64 1.10 6.57
C GLY A 99 18.55 0.78 8.07
N GLY A 100 18.29 -0.47 8.46
CA GLY A 100 18.22 -0.91 9.86
C GLY A 100 16.95 -0.47 10.60
N LEU A 101 15.93 0.01 9.89
CA LEU A 101 14.65 0.37 10.49
C LEU A 101 13.86 -0.91 10.79
N VAL A 102 13.96 -1.36 12.05
CA VAL A 102 13.20 -2.51 12.57
C VAL A 102 11.89 -1.99 13.15
N HIS A 103 10.77 -2.34 12.50
CA HIS A 103 9.43 -1.98 12.95
C HIS A 103 8.54 -3.21 12.84
N GLY A 104 7.81 -3.59 13.90
CA GLY A 104 7.09 -4.86 13.95
C GLY A 104 6.11 -5.08 12.79
N GLN A 105 5.40 -4.02 12.36
CA GLN A 105 4.53 -4.09 11.19
C GLN A 105 5.30 -4.29 9.86
N LEU A 106 6.50 -3.70 9.74
CA LEU A 106 7.35 -3.84 8.56
C LEU A 106 7.85 -5.27 8.43
N ASP A 107 8.35 -5.86 9.52
CA ASP A 107 8.86 -7.23 9.51
C ASP A 107 7.76 -8.25 9.23
N GLN A 108 6.57 -8.02 9.79
CA GLN A 108 5.42 -8.86 9.53
C GLN A 108 4.99 -8.80 8.04
N LEU A 109 4.83 -7.59 7.47
CA LEU A 109 4.45 -7.45 6.05
C LEU A 109 5.51 -8.03 5.11
N TRP A 110 6.78 -7.78 5.40
CA TRP A 110 7.89 -8.35 4.64
C TRP A 110 7.87 -9.89 4.66
N GLY A 111 7.69 -10.47 5.85
CA GLY A 111 7.64 -11.91 6.05
C GLY A 111 6.51 -12.55 5.26
N LEU A 112 5.28 -12.03 5.43
CA LEU A 112 4.09 -12.51 4.73
C LEU A 112 4.24 -12.42 3.21
N ALA A 113 4.71 -11.28 2.68
CA ALA A 113 4.88 -11.10 1.24
C ALA A 113 5.97 -12.04 0.67
N SER A 114 7.09 -12.17 1.36
CA SER A 114 8.19 -13.05 0.95
C SER A 114 7.77 -14.53 0.93
N GLU A 115 7.03 -14.96 1.96
CA GLU A 115 6.56 -16.34 2.07
C GLU A 115 5.49 -16.68 1.03
N THR A 116 4.55 -15.78 0.81
CA THR A 116 3.52 -15.91 -0.22
C THR A 116 4.14 -16.02 -1.61
N LEU A 117 5.10 -15.14 -1.92
CA LEU A 117 5.80 -15.13 -3.21
C LEU A 117 6.55 -16.45 -3.45
N ARG A 118 7.27 -16.97 -2.45
CA ARG A 118 7.96 -18.27 -2.52
C ARG A 118 6.99 -19.43 -2.73
N SER A 119 5.87 -19.43 -2.01
CA SER A 119 4.87 -20.50 -2.09
C SER A 119 4.20 -20.53 -3.47
N SER A 120 3.93 -19.37 -4.07
CA SER A 120 3.42 -19.29 -5.44
C SER A 120 4.40 -19.86 -6.48
N ALA A 121 5.71 -19.66 -6.27
CA ALA A 121 6.74 -20.12 -7.19
C ALA A 121 7.03 -21.62 -7.13
N ALA A 122 6.69 -22.29 -6.03
CA ALA A 122 6.87 -23.73 -5.85
C ALA A 122 5.70 -24.56 -6.38
N ALA A 123 4.60 -23.92 -6.79
CA ALA A 123 3.39 -24.55 -7.30
C ALA A 123 3.28 -24.59 -8.85
N ASP A 124 4.23 -23.94 -9.54
CA ASP A 124 4.42 -23.91 -11.00
C ASP A 124 5.43 -25.00 -11.43
#